data_AF-A0A2C5Z160-F1
#
_entry.id   AF-A0A2C5Z160-F1
#
_cell.length_a   1.000
_cell.length_b   1.000
_cell.length_c   1.000
_cell.angle_alpha   90.00
_cell.angle_beta   90.00
_cell.angle_gamma   90.00
#
_symmetry.space_group_name_H-M   'P 1'
#
loop_
_entity.id
_entity.type
_entity.pdbx_description
1 polymer ?
#
loop_
_entity_poly.entity_id
_entity_poly.type
_entity_poly.pdbx_seq_one_letter_code
_entity_poly.pdbx_strand_id
1 'polypeptide(L)'
;MHLLPLLLMPVALCTTLKLHLPATPSPVLLSSRTHATLSTLGTHLSAPLSAHNTIVFRNVTSGSYLVDIHCPSEAYRPLRVDVARDGSVTAWDTFRGNEWENLGEALPVKNGALEVRWMGSRQYYLERPGFSVLGILKNPMILMGLVSMLIFVGMPYLMENMDPEMKAEFEAQQRKGGPMAAMMSGNAQAGNPLGDFDMAAFLAGSKKKEVTAPQSGDAASAPRDQGVRR
;
A
#
# COMPACT_ATOMS: atom_id res chain seq x y z
N MET A 1 -67.20 21.84 -20.73
CA MET A 1 -66.00 21.83 -21.59
C MET A 1 -64.78 21.97 -20.69
N HIS A 2 -64.18 20.86 -20.26
CA HIS A 2 -62.98 20.89 -19.42
C HIS A 2 -61.75 20.79 -20.31
N LEU A 3 -61.03 21.90 -20.44
CA LEU A 3 -59.72 21.96 -21.10
C LEU A 3 -58.67 21.36 -20.15
N LEU A 4 -58.16 20.21 -20.55
CA LEU A 4 -57.03 19.52 -19.93
C LEU A 4 -55.76 20.37 -20.11
N PRO A 5 -55.01 20.74 -19.05
CA PRO A 5 -53.72 21.39 -19.22
C PRO A 5 -52.72 20.36 -19.72
N LEU A 6 -52.24 20.56 -20.95
CA LEU A 6 -51.17 19.77 -21.55
C LEU A 6 -49.89 20.04 -20.74
N LEU A 7 -49.49 19.06 -19.93
CA LEU A 7 -48.33 19.13 -19.06
C LEU A 7 -47.06 19.29 -19.92
N LEU A 8 -46.47 20.48 -19.89
CA LEU A 8 -45.25 20.81 -20.63
C LEU A 8 -44.07 20.05 -19.99
N MET A 9 -43.83 18.82 -20.44
CA MET A 9 -42.65 18.04 -20.03
C MET A 9 -41.38 18.76 -20.53
N PRO A 10 -40.41 19.06 -19.66
CA PRO A 10 -39.14 19.62 -20.09
C PRO A 10 -38.46 18.62 -21.03
N VAL A 11 -38.10 19.07 -22.23
CA VAL A 11 -37.28 18.31 -23.19
C VAL A 11 -35.92 18.11 -22.55
N ALA A 12 -35.72 16.99 -21.87
CA ALA A 12 -34.44 16.63 -21.30
C ALA A 12 -33.53 16.18 -22.45
N LEU A 13 -32.48 16.98 -22.72
CA LEU A 13 -31.40 16.56 -23.60
C LEU A 13 -30.78 15.28 -23.04
N CYS A 14 -30.86 14.24 -23.86
CA CYS A 14 -30.40 12.90 -23.55
C CYS A 14 -29.12 12.64 -24.36
N THR A 15 -28.02 12.37 -23.67
CA THR A 15 -26.75 12.04 -24.30
C THR A 15 -26.45 10.55 -24.24
N THR A 16 -25.55 10.10 -25.11
CA THR A 16 -25.01 8.74 -25.07
C THR A 16 -23.61 8.79 -24.50
N LEU A 17 -23.41 8.16 -23.35
CA LEU A 17 -22.13 8.09 -22.67
C LEU A 17 -21.45 6.77 -23.02
N LYS A 18 -20.20 6.85 -23.48
CA LYS A 18 -19.38 5.70 -23.85
C LYS A 18 -18.18 5.61 -22.92
N LEU A 19 -18.00 4.46 -22.30
CA LEU A 19 -16.82 4.11 -21.52
C LEU A 19 -15.99 3.11 -22.32
N HIS A 20 -14.68 3.31 -22.33
CA HIS A 20 -13.72 2.41 -22.96
C HIS A 20 -12.83 1.79 -21.90
N LEU A 21 -12.80 0.46 -21.85
CA LEU A 21 -11.91 -0.27 -20.96
C LEU A 21 -10.53 -0.43 -21.64
N PRO A 22 -9.44 -0.28 -20.88
CA PRO A 22 -8.09 -0.39 -21.42
C PRO A 22 -7.84 -1.82 -21.92
N ALA A 23 -6.95 -1.95 -22.91
CA ALA A 23 -6.61 -3.24 -23.52
C ALA A 23 -5.80 -4.17 -22.59
N THR A 24 -5.37 -3.66 -21.43
CA THR A 24 -4.62 -4.36 -20.39
C THR A 24 -5.50 -4.49 -19.14
N PRO A 25 -5.83 -5.71 -18.66
CA PRO A 25 -5.56 -7.03 -19.26
C PRO A 25 -6.39 -7.27 -20.52
N SER A 26 -5.98 -8.29 -21.31
CA SER A 26 -6.61 -8.56 -22.61
C SER A 26 -8.11 -8.75 -22.45
N PRO A 27 -8.92 -8.07 -23.27
CA PRO A 27 -10.37 -8.01 -23.04
C PRO A 27 -11.13 -9.32 -23.14
N VAL A 28 -10.57 -10.27 -23.88
CA VAL A 28 -11.13 -11.62 -24.02
C VAL A 28 -11.11 -12.38 -22.70
N LEU A 29 -10.29 -11.95 -21.73
CA LEU A 29 -10.22 -12.53 -20.39
C LEU A 29 -11.22 -11.92 -19.41
N LEU A 30 -11.92 -10.85 -19.79
CA LEU A 30 -12.93 -10.27 -18.92
C LEU A 30 -14.13 -11.19 -18.82
N SER A 31 -14.65 -11.36 -17.61
CA SER A 31 -15.83 -12.18 -17.37
C SER A 31 -17.04 -11.61 -18.11
N SER A 32 -17.91 -12.48 -18.63
CA SER A 32 -19.21 -12.10 -19.19
C SER A 32 -20.13 -11.38 -18.19
N ARG A 33 -19.84 -11.48 -16.88
CA ARG A 33 -20.56 -10.76 -15.83
C ARG A 33 -20.15 -9.28 -15.70
N THR A 34 -19.16 -8.85 -16.49
CA THR A 34 -18.66 -7.47 -16.45
C THR A 34 -19.74 -6.50 -16.95
N HIS A 35 -20.11 -5.58 -16.08
CA HIS A 35 -21.06 -4.51 -16.37
C HIS A 35 -20.66 -3.24 -15.62
N ALA A 36 -21.12 -2.09 -16.09
CA ALA A 36 -21.01 -0.86 -15.33
C ALA A 36 -22.38 -0.42 -14.83
N THR A 37 -22.36 0.34 -13.75
CA THR A 37 -23.51 1.02 -13.18
C THR A 37 -23.24 2.51 -13.16
N LEU A 38 -24.23 3.28 -13.59
CA LEU A 38 -24.23 4.73 -13.57
C LEU A 38 -25.33 5.16 -12.61
N SER A 39 -24.93 5.81 -11.52
CA SER A 39 -25.79 6.11 -10.38
C SER A 39 -25.80 7.60 -10.07
N THR A 40 -26.97 8.12 -9.76
CA THR A 40 -27.16 9.45 -9.16
C THR A 40 -28.40 9.40 -8.27
N LEU A 41 -28.78 10.52 -7.67
CA LEU A 41 -29.95 10.62 -6.81
C LEU A 41 -31.21 10.19 -7.57
N GLY A 42 -31.75 9.03 -7.22
CA GLY A 42 -33.01 8.50 -7.76
C GLY A 42 -32.94 7.83 -9.12
N THR A 43 -31.77 7.79 -9.80
CA THR A 43 -31.63 7.05 -11.06
C THR A 43 -30.43 6.12 -11.03
N HIS A 44 -30.63 4.89 -11.48
CA HIS A 44 -29.61 3.87 -11.55
C HIS A 44 -29.72 3.15 -12.89
N LEU A 45 -28.73 3.36 -13.75
CA LEU A 45 -28.62 2.71 -15.05
C LEU A 45 -27.53 1.64 -15.00
N SER A 46 -27.73 0.55 -15.72
CA SER A 46 -26.71 -0.49 -15.88
C SER A 46 -26.54 -0.83 -17.35
N ALA A 47 -25.29 -1.05 -17.76
CA ALA A 47 -24.95 -1.42 -19.12
C ALA A 47 -23.89 -2.53 -19.11
N PRO A 48 -24.06 -3.58 -19.94
CA PRO A 48 -23.09 -4.66 -20.05
C PRO A 48 -21.86 -4.25 -20.88
N LEU A 49 -20.78 -5.01 -20.74
CA LEU A 49 -19.60 -4.90 -21.59
C LEU A 49 -19.89 -5.41 -23.02
N SER A 50 -19.59 -4.58 -24.02
CA SER A 50 -19.63 -4.95 -25.43
C SER A 50 -18.36 -5.72 -25.84
N ALA A 51 -18.42 -6.46 -26.96
CA ALA A 51 -17.28 -7.16 -27.55
C ALA A 51 -16.11 -6.23 -27.95
N HIS A 52 -16.37 -4.93 -28.08
CA HIS A 52 -15.37 -3.90 -28.39
C HIS A 52 -14.83 -3.19 -27.14
N ASN A 53 -14.86 -3.80 -25.96
CA ASN A 53 -14.39 -3.23 -24.68
C ASN A 53 -15.08 -1.94 -24.27
N THR A 54 -16.28 -1.73 -24.79
CA THR A 54 -17.01 -0.48 -24.59
C THR A 54 -18.27 -0.77 -23.81
N ILE A 55 -18.60 0.14 -22.89
CA ILE A 55 -19.86 0.14 -22.17
C ILE A 55 -20.59 1.40 -22.58
N VAL A 56 -21.84 1.24 -23.04
CA VAL A 56 -22.61 2.34 -23.62
C VAL A 56 -23.88 2.56 -22.82
N PHE A 57 -23.97 3.71 -22.18
CA PHE A 57 -25.18 4.18 -21.53
C PHE A 57 -25.93 5.09 -22.50
N ARG A 58 -27.19 4.74 -22.80
CA ARG A 58 -28.07 5.53 -23.65
C ARG A 58 -29.05 6.31 -22.78
N ASN A 59 -29.52 7.44 -23.30
CA ASN A 59 -30.52 8.30 -22.67
C ASN A 59 -30.08 8.83 -21.29
N VAL A 60 -28.83 9.27 -21.17
CA VAL A 60 -28.31 9.89 -19.95
C VAL A 60 -28.71 11.36 -19.95
N THR A 61 -29.46 11.78 -18.94
CA THR A 61 -29.87 13.18 -18.78
C THR A 61 -28.72 14.04 -18.25
N SER A 62 -28.81 15.36 -18.38
CA SER A 62 -27.85 16.27 -17.73
C SER A 62 -27.85 16.10 -16.21
N GLY A 63 -26.68 16.07 -15.59
CA GLY A 63 -26.51 15.80 -14.16
C GLY A 63 -25.14 15.22 -13.83
N SER A 64 -24.88 15.05 -12.54
CA SER A 64 -23.67 14.42 -12.01
C SER A 64 -23.93 12.97 -11.65
N TYR A 65 -23.06 12.09 -12.11
CA TYR A 65 -23.20 10.64 -11.97
C TYR A 65 -21.93 10.00 -11.44
N LEU A 66 -22.10 8.93 -10.66
CA LEU A 66 -21.04 8.02 -10.27
C LEU A 66 -21.10 6.78 -11.17
N VAL A 67 -19.99 6.51 -11.84
CA VAL A 67 -19.78 5.33 -12.67
C VAL A 67 -18.90 4.34 -11.94
N ASP A 68 -19.43 3.13 -11.74
CA ASP A 68 -18.74 2.00 -11.16
C ASP A 68 -18.69 0.85 -12.17
N ILE A 69 -17.53 0.21 -12.32
CA ILE A 69 -17.39 -1.01 -13.14
C ILE A 69 -17.28 -2.22 -12.22
N HIS A 70 -18.18 -3.18 -12.44
CA HIS A 70 -18.25 -4.42 -11.69
C HIS A 70 -17.70 -5.55 -12.55
N CYS A 71 -16.49 -6.01 -12.23
CA CYS A 71 -15.87 -7.18 -12.83
C CYS A 71 -15.41 -8.13 -11.70
N PRO A 72 -15.64 -9.45 -11.79
CA PRO A 72 -15.13 -10.38 -10.79
C PRO A 72 -13.60 -10.51 -10.85
N SER A 73 -12.98 -10.58 -12.03
CA SER A 73 -11.52 -10.79 -12.13
C SER A 73 -10.70 -9.53 -11.90
N GLU A 74 -11.20 -8.37 -12.33
CA GLU A 74 -10.42 -7.13 -12.41
C GLU A 74 -11.06 -5.98 -11.63
N ALA A 75 -10.23 -5.09 -11.11
CA ALA A 75 -10.66 -3.86 -10.47
C ALA A 75 -10.42 -2.66 -11.39
N TYR A 76 -11.39 -1.75 -11.41
CA TYR A 76 -11.33 -0.48 -12.12
C TYR A 76 -11.60 0.66 -11.15
N ARG A 77 -11.05 1.84 -11.45
CA ARG A 77 -11.27 3.03 -10.65
C ARG A 77 -12.67 3.59 -10.89
N PRO A 78 -13.41 3.99 -9.84
CA PRO A 78 -14.70 4.64 -10.02
C PRO A 78 -14.50 6.04 -10.61
N LEU A 79 -15.45 6.47 -11.44
CA LEU A 79 -15.41 7.75 -12.14
C LEU A 79 -16.59 8.60 -11.73
N ARG A 80 -16.35 9.88 -11.46
CA ARG A 80 -17.41 10.89 -11.47
C ARG A 80 -17.55 11.39 -12.89
N VAL A 81 -18.77 11.42 -13.42
CA VAL A 81 -19.06 11.97 -14.75
C VAL A 81 -20.15 13.01 -14.62
N ASP A 82 -19.87 14.22 -15.09
CA ASP A 82 -20.85 15.30 -15.18
C ASP A 82 -21.26 15.49 -16.65
N VAL A 83 -22.56 15.48 -16.87
CA VAL A 83 -23.19 15.73 -18.17
C VAL A 83 -23.83 17.10 -18.11
N ALA A 84 -23.29 18.05 -18.87
CA ALA A 84 -23.83 19.39 -18.96
C ALA A 84 -25.10 19.43 -19.82
N ARG A 85 -25.85 20.54 -19.74
CA ARG A 85 -27.12 20.71 -20.47
C ARG A 85 -26.94 20.81 -21.98
N ASP A 86 -25.77 21.22 -22.44
CA ASP A 86 -25.37 21.23 -23.85
C ASP A 86 -24.98 19.82 -24.36
N GLY A 87 -24.90 18.85 -23.45
CA GLY A 87 -24.50 17.48 -23.73
C GLY A 87 -22.98 17.26 -23.72
N SER A 88 -22.19 18.26 -23.31
CA SER A 88 -20.77 18.06 -23.04
C SER A 88 -20.58 17.16 -21.81
N VAL A 89 -19.56 16.31 -21.86
CA VAL A 89 -19.29 15.31 -20.83
C VAL A 89 -17.90 15.51 -20.28
N THR A 90 -17.81 15.71 -18.98
CA THR A 90 -16.55 15.82 -18.24
C THR A 90 -16.49 14.72 -17.19
N ALA A 91 -15.30 14.19 -16.94
CA ALA A 91 -15.14 13.14 -15.95
C ALA A 91 -13.86 13.28 -15.14
N TRP A 92 -13.88 12.69 -13.96
CA TRP A 92 -12.78 12.71 -13.01
C TRP A 92 -12.65 11.35 -12.36
N ASP A 93 -11.42 10.96 -12.08
CA ASP A 93 -11.13 9.84 -11.19
C ASP A 93 -11.66 10.17 -9.79
N THR A 94 -12.42 9.26 -9.19
CA THR A 94 -12.86 9.38 -7.79
C THR A 94 -12.45 8.16 -6.97
N PHE A 95 -12.61 8.26 -5.66
CA PHE A 95 -12.37 7.16 -4.73
C PHE A 95 -13.43 7.19 -3.62
N ARG A 96 -13.73 6.01 -3.07
CA ARG A 96 -14.70 5.90 -1.98
C ARG A 96 -14.17 6.65 -0.76
N GLY A 97 -15.00 7.52 -0.20
CA GLY A 97 -14.63 8.39 0.92
C GLY A 97 -14.08 9.76 0.53
N ASN A 98 -13.94 10.06 -0.77
CA ASN A 98 -13.68 11.43 -1.22
C ASN A 98 -14.96 12.29 -1.13
N GLU A 99 -14.80 13.58 -0.83
CA GLU A 99 -15.90 14.53 -0.97
C GLU A 99 -16.32 14.65 -2.45
N TRP A 100 -17.62 14.79 -2.70
CA TRP A 100 -18.12 14.85 -4.07
C TRP A 100 -17.53 16.05 -4.81
N GLU A 101 -17.45 17.21 -4.16
CA GLU A 101 -16.96 18.48 -4.72
C GLU A 101 -15.45 18.50 -4.99
N ASN A 102 -14.68 17.61 -4.38
CA ASN A 102 -13.24 17.55 -4.57
C ASN A 102 -12.91 16.84 -5.90
N LEU A 103 -12.78 17.63 -6.94
CA LEU A 103 -12.46 17.20 -8.29
C LEU A 103 -10.94 17.19 -8.48
N GLY A 104 -10.39 16.03 -8.84
CA GLY A 104 -8.99 15.91 -9.24
C GLY A 104 -8.75 16.35 -10.68
N GLU A 105 -7.78 15.71 -11.34
CA GLU A 105 -7.52 15.91 -12.75
C GLU A 105 -8.68 15.41 -13.62
N ALA A 106 -9.12 16.24 -14.57
CA ALA A 106 -10.14 15.86 -15.54
C ALA A 106 -9.59 14.82 -16.52
N LEU A 107 -10.34 13.74 -16.72
CA LEU A 107 -9.99 12.70 -17.67
C LEU A 107 -10.24 13.19 -19.10
N PRO A 108 -9.26 13.05 -20.01
CA PRO A 108 -9.45 13.39 -21.40
C PRO A 108 -10.44 12.43 -22.06
N VAL A 109 -11.46 12.98 -22.72
CA VAL A 109 -12.39 12.19 -23.54
C VAL A 109 -11.72 11.91 -24.89
N LYS A 110 -11.23 10.68 -25.09
CA LYS A 110 -10.61 10.26 -26.35
C LYS A 110 -11.66 9.69 -27.29
N ASN A 111 -11.77 10.23 -28.51
CA ASN A 111 -12.70 9.76 -29.54
C ASN A 111 -14.18 9.68 -29.07
N GLY A 112 -14.60 10.57 -28.18
CA GLY A 112 -15.96 10.57 -27.61
C GLY A 112 -16.23 9.42 -26.63
N ALA A 113 -15.19 8.74 -26.15
CA ALA A 113 -15.27 7.73 -25.11
C ALA A 113 -14.36 8.11 -23.92
N LEU A 114 -14.83 7.80 -22.72
CA LEU A 114 -14.11 7.98 -21.47
C LEU A 114 -13.25 6.76 -21.21
N GLU A 115 -11.95 6.96 -21.10
CA GLU A 115 -11.02 5.88 -20.80
C GLU A 115 -11.04 5.57 -19.30
N VAL A 116 -11.35 4.32 -18.94
CA VAL A 116 -11.38 3.89 -17.54
C VAL A 116 -10.01 3.38 -17.11
N ARG A 117 -9.60 3.70 -15.88
CA ARG A 117 -8.32 3.24 -15.34
C ARG A 117 -8.45 1.86 -14.71
N TRP A 118 -7.59 0.93 -15.14
CA TRP A 118 -7.43 -0.38 -14.50
C TRP A 118 -6.59 -0.25 -13.22
N MET A 119 -6.99 -0.97 -12.17
CA MET A 119 -6.36 -0.93 -10.83
C MET A 119 -5.63 -2.22 -10.45
N GLY A 120 -5.79 -3.31 -11.22
CA GLY A 120 -5.20 -4.62 -10.90
C GLY A 120 -6.23 -5.75 -10.86
N SER A 121 -5.73 -6.99 -10.78
CA SER A 121 -6.54 -8.19 -10.60
C SER A 121 -7.05 -8.32 -9.17
N ARG A 122 -8.28 -8.82 -9.00
CA ARG A 122 -8.90 -9.05 -7.70
C ARG A 122 -8.45 -10.41 -7.14
N GLN A 123 -7.70 -10.38 -6.06
CA GLN A 123 -7.31 -11.57 -5.30
C GLN A 123 -8.37 -11.85 -4.22
N TYR A 124 -9.20 -12.87 -4.41
CA TYR A 124 -10.19 -13.28 -3.41
C TYR A 124 -9.65 -14.30 -2.41
N TYR A 125 -8.59 -15.01 -2.80
CA TYR A 125 -8.01 -16.08 -2.01
C TYR A 125 -6.68 -15.63 -1.45
N LEU A 126 -6.51 -15.86 -0.15
CA LEU A 126 -5.21 -15.81 0.48
C LEU A 126 -4.56 -17.18 0.32
N GLU A 127 -3.37 -17.22 -0.26
CA GLU A 127 -2.59 -18.44 -0.32
C GLU A 127 -2.24 -18.90 1.10
N ARG A 128 -2.43 -20.18 1.39
CA ARG A 128 -2.02 -20.72 2.68
C ARG A 128 -0.49 -20.70 2.74
N PRO A 129 0.12 -20.15 3.81
CA PRO A 129 1.56 -20.27 3.99
C PRO A 129 1.91 -21.76 4.08
N GLY A 130 2.51 -22.28 3.03
CA GLY A 130 2.94 -23.68 2.95
C GLY A 130 4.24 -23.91 3.72
N PHE A 131 4.52 -25.17 4.01
CA PHE A 131 5.82 -25.58 4.52
C PHE A 131 6.88 -25.43 3.42
N SER A 132 7.68 -24.36 3.49
CA SER A 132 8.78 -24.13 2.55
C SER A 132 10.09 -24.57 3.20
N VAL A 133 10.65 -25.70 2.77
CA VAL A 133 11.96 -26.19 3.25
C VAL A 133 13.06 -25.14 3.03
N LEU A 134 13.04 -24.47 1.87
CA LEU A 134 13.92 -23.35 1.57
C LEU A 134 13.65 -22.13 2.46
N GLY A 135 12.38 -21.87 2.81
CA GLY A 135 12.01 -20.80 3.75
C GLY A 135 12.48 -21.07 5.17
N ILE A 136 12.46 -22.34 5.60
CA ILE A 136 12.96 -22.81 6.89
C ILE A 136 14.48 -22.68 6.97
N LEU A 137 15.21 -23.08 5.93
CA LEU A 137 16.66 -22.90 5.88
C LEU A 137 17.07 -21.41 5.84
N LYS A 138 16.27 -20.55 5.18
CA LYS A 138 16.47 -19.09 5.16
C LYS A 138 16.13 -18.41 6.49
N ASN A 139 15.58 -19.13 7.46
CA ASN A 139 15.32 -18.56 8.78
C ASN A 139 16.64 -18.44 9.56
N PRO A 140 17.08 -17.23 9.94
CA PRO A 140 18.36 -17.01 10.61
C PRO A 140 18.47 -17.79 11.92
N MET A 141 17.36 -18.02 12.64
CA MET A 141 17.38 -18.82 13.87
C MET A 141 17.69 -20.30 13.60
N ILE A 142 17.16 -20.84 12.50
CA ILE A 142 17.37 -22.25 12.13
C ILE A 142 18.78 -22.45 11.59
N LEU A 143 19.27 -21.51 10.77
CA LEU A 143 20.64 -21.56 10.25
C LEU A 143 21.66 -21.50 11.40
N MET A 144 21.47 -20.61 12.37
CA MET A 144 22.34 -20.53 13.55
C MET A 144 22.27 -21.82 14.39
N GLY A 145 21.10 -22.42 14.53
CA GLY A 145 20.95 -23.72 15.18
C GLY A 145 21.66 -24.87 14.45
N LEU A 146 21.65 -24.86 13.12
CA LEU A 146 22.31 -25.89 12.31
C LEU A 146 23.84 -25.71 12.34
N VAL A 147 24.32 -24.47 12.24
CA VAL A 147 25.75 -24.13 12.38
C VAL A 147 26.26 -24.49 13.77
N SER A 148 25.52 -24.18 14.84
CA SER A 148 25.93 -24.54 16.20
C SER A 148 25.96 -26.06 16.41
N MET A 149 25.00 -26.81 15.85
CA MET A 149 25.00 -28.28 15.87
C MET A 149 26.22 -28.84 15.13
N LEU A 150 26.57 -28.28 13.96
CA LEU A 150 27.74 -28.70 13.18
C LEU A 150 29.03 -28.44 13.94
N ILE A 151 29.18 -27.28 14.59
CA ILE A 151 30.33 -26.97 15.43
C ILE A 151 30.40 -27.96 16.60
N PHE A 152 29.30 -28.22 17.30
CA PHE A 152 29.30 -29.13 18.46
C PHE A 152 29.76 -30.56 18.09
N VAL A 153 29.35 -31.06 16.92
CA VAL A 153 29.75 -32.38 16.42
C VAL A 153 31.13 -32.37 15.74
N GLY A 154 31.50 -31.27 15.08
CA GLY A 154 32.76 -31.15 14.32
C GLY A 154 33.97 -30.76 15.17
N MET A 155 33.77 -29.98 16.23
CA MET A 155 34.82 -29.55 17.16
C MET A 155 35.64 -30.70 17.77
N PRO A 156 35.06 -31.82 18.26
CA PRO A 156 35.87 -32.92 18.78
C PRO A 156 36.79 -33.52 17.70
N TYR A 157 36.31 -33.63 16.46
CA TYR A 157 37.09 -34.18 15.35
C TYR A 157 38.20 -33.23 14.86
N LEU A 158 37.95 -31.91 14.90
CA LEU A 158 38.95 -30.87 14.66
C LEU A 158 40.01 -30.87 15.76
N MET A 159 39.62 -31.02 17.03
CA MET A 159 40.56 -31.12 18.14
C MET A 159 41.38 -32.41 18.08
N GLU A 160 40.84 -33.54 17.62
CA GLU A 160 41.62 -34.78 17.48
C GLU A 160 42.73 -34.65 16.42
N ASN A 161 42.48 -33.92 15.33
CA ASN A 161 43.43 -33.75 14.21
C ASN A 161 44.29 -32.46 14.25
N MET A 162 44.19 -31.63 15.30
CA MET A 162 45.01 -30.41 15.44
C MET A 162 46.37 -30.67 16.11
N ASP A 163 47.40 -29.96 15.64
CA ASP A 163 48.75 -29.95 16.22
C ASP A 163 48.77 -29.42 17.68
N PRO A 164 49.69 -29.90 18.54
CA PRO A 164 49.72 -29.57 19.97
C PRO A 164 49.92 -28.09 20.27
N GLU A 165 50.58 -27.33 19.39
CA GLU A 165 50.78 -25.88 19.53
C GLU A 165 49.46 -25.11 19.29
N MET A 166 48.70 -25.51 18.29
CA MET A 166 47.41 -24.92 17.92
C MET A 166 46.31 -25.21 18.94
N LYS A 167 46.37 -26.37 19.61
CA LYS A 167 45.49 -26.73 20.74
C LYS A 167 45.71 -25.81 21.94
N ALA A 168 46.96 -25.52 22.28
CA ALA A 168 47.30 -24.66 23.41
C ALA A 168 46.84 -23.21 23.17
N GLU A 169 46.97 -22.70 21.95
CA GLU A 169 46.44 -21.37 21.58
C GLU A 169 44.91 -21.31 21.62
N PHE A 170 44.23 -22.37 21.15
CA PHE A 170 42.78 -22.47 21.19
C PHE A 170 42.23 -22.60 22.61
N GLU A 171 42.89 -23.36 23.49
CA GLU A 171 42.56 -23.43 24.91
C GLU A 171 42.83 -22.10 25.64
N ALA A 172 43.91 -21.40 25.28
CA ALA A 172 44.20 -20.07 25.81
C ALA A 172 43.14 -19.05 25.37
N GLN A 173 42.58 -19.17 24.17
CA GLN A 173 41.50 -18.31 23.66
C GLN A 173 40.13 -18.69 24.24
N GLN A 174 39.85 -19.97 24.47
CA GLN A 174 38.63 -20.41 25.17
C GLN A 174 38.61 -19.94 26.63
N ARG A 175 39.74 -20.06 27.34
CA ARG A 175 39.89 -19.55 28.71
C ARG A 175 39.79 -18.02 28.80
N LYS A 176 40.09 -17.31 27.71
CA LYS A 176 39.95 -15.85 27.62
C LYS A 176 38.55 -15.37 27.24
N GLY A 177 37.56 -16.26 27.05
CA GLY A 177 36.16 -15.87 26.87
C GLY A 177 35.76 -15.53 25.44
N GLY A 178 36.18 -16.32 24.44
CA GLY A 178 35.70 -16.18 23.08
C GLY A 178 34.17 -16.38 22.94
N PRO A 179 33.53 -15.81 21.89
CA PRO A 179 32.07 -15.80 21.71
C PRO A 179 31.42 -17.20 21.73
N MET A 180 32.16 -18.24 21.37
CA MET A 180 31.69 -19.63 21.41
C MET A 180 31.60 -20.20 22.84
N ALA A 181 32.47 -19.77 23.75
CA ALA A 181 32.45 -20.19 25.17
C ALA A 181 31.35 -19.47 25.97
N ALA A 182 31.03 -18.22 25.62
CA ALA A 182 29.93 -17.47 26.22
C ALA A 182 28.55 -18.07 25.88
N MET A 183 28.39 -18.65 24.68
CA MET A 183 27.16 -19.31 24.26
C MET A 183 26.99 -20.71 24.88
N MET A 184 28.08 -21.46 25.07
CA MET A 184 28.05 -22.86 25.53
C MET A 184 28.00 -23.01 27.07
N SER A 185 28.37 -21.97 27.82
CA SER A 185 28.33 -21.96 29.30
C SER A 185 26.96 -21.57 29.88
N GLY A 186 25.94 -21.34 29.04
CA GLY A 186 24.59 -20.96 29.50
C GLY A 186 24.48 -19.54 30.07
N ASN A 187 25.56 -18.76 30.05
CA ASN A 187 25.59 -17.39 30.54
C ASN A 187 25.40 -16.40 29.38
N ALA A 188 24.15 -16.16 29.00
CA ALA A 188 23.74 -15.13 28.03
C ALA A 188 23.92 -13.68 28.54
N GLN A 189 24.98 -13.39 29.32
CA GLN A 189 25.15 -12.09 29.99
C GLN A 189 26.58 -11.51 29.93
N ALA A 190 27.56 -12.16 29.30
CA ALA A 190 28.96 -11.72 29.46
C ALA A 190 29.83 -11.79 28.20
N GLY A 191 29.28 -11.44 27.04
CA GLY A 191 30.07 -11.41 25.80
C GLY A 191 29.35 -10.79 24.62
N ASN A 192 28.63 -9.68 24.84
CA ASN A 192 28.05 -8.90 23.75
C ASN A 192 29.01 -7.73 23.47
N PRO A 193 29.64 -7.61 22.28
CA PRO A 193 30.37 -6.40 21.89
C PRO A 193 29.45 -5.17 21.72
N LEU A 194 28.15 -5.36 21.93
CA LEU A 194 27.11 -4.34 22.08
C LEU A 194 26.78 -4.01 23.56
N GLY A 195 27.45 -4.65 24.53
CA GLY A 195 27.27 -4.39 25.96
C GLY A 195 27.84 -3.04 26.42
N ASP A 196 28.80 -2.49 25.68
CA ASP A 196 29.33 -1.14 25.90
C ASP A 196 28.47 -0.04 25.23
N PHE A 197 27.38 -0.40 24.55
CA PHE A 197 26.45 0.56 23.97
C PHE A 197 25.27 0.75 24.90
N ASP A 198 25.35 1.78 25.75
CA ASP A 198 24.28 2.18 26.67
C ASP A 198 23.08 2.75 25.90
N MET A 199 22.20 1.83 25.48
CA MET A 199 20.93 2.10 24.81
C MET A 199 19.97 2.88 25.72
N ALA A 200 20.10 2.79 27.05
CA ALA A 200 19.30 3.57 27.98
C ALA A 200 19.73 5.04 27.99
N ALA A 201 21.03 5.34 27.93
CA ALA A 201 21.52 6.72 27.75
C ALA A 201 21.12 7.33 26.41
N PHE A 202 21.11 6.54 25.34
CA PHE A 202 20.67 6.98 24.01
C PHE A 202 19.16 7.26 23.94
N LEU A 203 18.34 6.44 24.59
CA LEU A 203 16.89 6.64 24.66
C LEU A 203 16.48 7.72 25.67
N ALA A 204 17.30 7.94 26.70
CA ALA A 204 17.09 8.97 27.73
C ALA A 204 17.53 10.40 27.31
N GLY A 205 18.05 10.57 26.08
CA GLY A 205 18.11 11.87 25.42
C GLY A 205 18.99 12.94 26.07
N SER A 206 20.14 12.59 26.64
CA SER A 206 21.05 13.57 27.24
C SER A 206 21.91 14.29 26.17
N LYS A 207 21.40 15.40 25.64
CA LYS A 207 22.22 16.42 24.98
C LYS A 207 23.12 17.10 26.03
N LYS A 208 24.42 16.81 25.98
CA LYS A 208 25.47 17.53 26.71
C LYS A 208 25.40 19.02 26.37
N LYS A 209 25.07 19.88 27.35
CA LYS A 209 25.21 21.34 27.26
C LYS A 209 26.34 21.74 28.22
N GLU A 210 27.56 21.80 27.68
CA GLU A 210 28.69 22.48 28.34
C GLU A 210 28.58 23.99 28.10
N VAL A 211 28.81 24.75 29.16
CA VAL A 211 28.73 26.22 29.24
C VAL A 211 30.15 26.79 29.12
N THR A 212 30.37 27.79 28.27
CA THR A 212 31.22 29.00 28.52
C THR A 212 30.91 30.07 27.46
N ALA A 213 30.68 31.32 27.90
CA ALA A 213 30.20 32.50 27.16
C ALA A 213 31.36 33.38 26.59
N PRO A 214 31.20 34.67 26.18
CA PRO A 214 30.07 35.43 25.59
C PRO A 214 30.46 36.20 24.29
N GLN A 215 29.51 36.68 23.47
CA GLN A 215 29.43 38.08 22.95
C GLN A 215 28.46 38.29 21.77
N SER A 216 27.80 39.45 21.87
CA SER A 216 27.23 40.34 20.83
C SER A 216 25.99 39.94 20.02
N GLY A 217 24.96 40.81 20.09
CA GLY A 217 24.19 41.19 18.90
C GLY A 217 22.68 40.97 18.94
N ASP A 218 21.98 41.81 19.70
CA ASP A 218 20.66 42.42 19.45
C ASP A 218 19.42 41.65 18.93
N ALA A 219 18.33 41.96 19.66
CA ALA A 219 16.98 42.30 19.20
C ALA A 219 15.95 41.19 18.89
N ALA A 220 14.93 41.19 19.77
CA ALA A 220 13.51 41.40 19.45
C ALA A 220 12.52 40.23 19.63
N SER A 221 11.52 40.56 20.48
CA SER A 221 10.11 40.16 20.46
C SER A 221 9.71 38.70 20.71
N ALA A 222 9.04 38.51 21.86
CA ALA A 222 8.03 37.49 22.08
C ALA A 222 6.79 37.74 21.16
N PRO A 223 5.82 36.80 21.00
CA PRO A 223 4.95 36.43 22.12
C PRO A 223 4.67 34.93 22.28
N ARG A 224 4.20 34.65 23.50
CA ARG A 224 3.55 33.42 23.95
C ARG A 224 2.29 33.16 23.12
N ASP A 225 2.03 31.89 22.80
CA ASP A 225 0.66 31.45 22.57
C ASP A 225 0.33 30.19 23.35
N GLN A 226 -0.87 30.22 23.89
CA GLN A 226 -1.48 29.35 24.88
C GLN A 226 -1.98 28.06 24.23
N GLY A 227 -1.70 26.94 24.89
CA GLY A 227 -2.57 25.78 24.78
C GLY A 227 -3.86 26.04 25.55
N VAL A 228 -5.00 25.94 24.88
CA VAL A 228 -6.29 25.68 25.53
C VAL A 228 -7.00 24.58 24.77
N ARG A 229 -7.14 23.44 25.45
CA ARG A 229 -8.13 22.42 25.15
C ARG A 229 -9.50 22.95 25.56
N ARG A 230 -10.47 22.89 24.65
CA ARG A 230 -11.81 22.34 24.90
C ARG A 230 -12.47 22.01 23.57
#